data_AF-E7GL85-F1
#
_entry.id   AF-E7GL85-F1
#
_cell.length_a   1.000
_cell.length_b   1.000
_cell.length_c   1.000
_cell.angle_alpha   90.00
_cell.angle_beta   90.00
_cell.angle_gamma   90.00
#
_symmetry.space_group_name_H-M   'P 1'
#
loop_
_entity.id
_entity.type
_entity.pdbx_description
1 polymer ?
#
loop_
_entity_poly.entity_id
_entity_poly.type
_entity_poly.pdbx_seq_one_letter_code
_entity_poly.pdbx_strand_id
1 'polypeptide(L)'
;MRKMKKINGFLVVKFNARELREWEGTALGNYGVIDEELYTGKLEIDRGSMEYDNIETIEEAVEMARGLYTEEDYNEQPSTYAVVEAAGETVVERVTVEPQSMIDGWTKSLKEQIKSPHYPGVNANTARHELYGFKVALTELGLLDSDACLVLPNAFGPEELLLYQEPEELLAYICDKVCKERIPGRTQEELDAVCAKCEVNRLAAAPALTPPPEPRAAFRHIGNGGGIARETYALGLKLSKDCPMNDCHLYLNIFNMCRELDEQIDRVEGWPRKLLEMELKRKYLELEKMFMLNYAVKEYKHGRRAPASVKAPEEPEAALRMFTLEYQEKTYQQPGETAETAKRHLCLRLGDDPNEKTIFEAVKVLNEEAGSPEE
;
A
#
# COMPACT_ATOMS: atom_id res chain seq x y z
N MET A 1 32.82 6.34 -37.65
CA MET A 1 31.78 6.32 -36.61
C MET A 1 32.09 7.42 -35.63
N ARG A 2 31.11 8.28 -35.30
CA ARG A 2 31.31 9.35 -34.32
C ARG A 2 31.43 8.75 -32.92
N LYS A 3 32.27 9.34 -32.07
CA LYS A 3 32.25 9.02 -30.64
C LYS A 3 31.05 9.75 -30.04
N MET A 4 30.19 9.01 -29.33
CA MET A 4 28.95 9.54 -28.79
C MET A 4 28.78 9.15 -27.32
N LYS A 5 28.11 10.01 -26.56
CA LYS A 5 27.76 9.79 -25.16
C LYS A 5 26.29 10.14 -24.94
N LYS A 6 25.51 9.22 -24.40
CA LYS A 6 24.08 9.41 -24.11
C LYS A 6 23.88 10.06 -22.74
N ILE A 7 23.06 11.11 -22.68
CA ILE A 7 22.79 11.93 -21.49
C ILE A 7 21.33 12.38 -21.55
N ASN A 8 20.48 11.92 -20.63
CA ASN A 8 19.09 12.36 -20.49
C ASN A 8 18.29 12.43 -21.81
N GLY A 9 18.30 11.36 -22.62
CA GLY A 9 17.61 11.34 -23.92
C GLY A 9 18.37 12.03 -25.07
N PHE A 10 19.43 12.77 -24.79
CA PHE A 10 20.29 13.40 -25.79
C PHE A 10 21.58 12.62 -26.06
N LEU A 11 22.11 12.76 -27.26
CA LEU A 11 23.41 12.30 -27.70
C LEU A 11 24.38 13.48 -27.80
N VAL A 12 25.45 13.44 -27.01
CA VAL A 12 26.63 14.28 -27.21
C VAL A 12 27.49 13.63 -28.29
N VAL A 13 27.59 14.29 -29.44
CA VAL A 13 28.21 13.78 -30.64
C VAL A 13 29.52 14.52 -30.91
N LYS A 14 30.63 13.79 -31.04
CA LYS A 14 31.91 14.37 -31.49
C LYS A 14 32.00 14.38 -33.01
N PHE A 15 32.21 15.56 -33.59
CA PHE A 15 32.45 15.68 -35.03
C PHE A 15 33.85 15.20 -35.41
N ASN A 16 33.96 14.53 -36.55
CA ASN A 16 35.25 14.08 -37.05
C ASN A 16 35.98 15.23 -37.76
N ALA A 17 37.30 15.17 -37.83
CA ALA A 17 38.12 16.19 -38.48
C ALA A 17 37.77 16.45 -39.95
N ARG A 18 37.13 15.49 -40.64
CA ARG A 18 36.63 15.69 -42.00
C ARG A 18 35.40 16.60 -42.01
N GLU A 19 34.44 16.35 -41.14
CA GLU A 19 33.20 17.11 -41.01
C GLU A 19 33.50 18.55 -40.58
N LEU A 20 34.43 18.73 -39.64
CA LEU A 20 34.88 20.07 -39.21
C LEU A 20 35.50 20.89 -40.35
N ARG A 21 36.22 20.25 -41.29
CA ARG A 21 36.78 20.93 -42.46
C ARG A 21 35.74 21.24 -43.52
N GLU A 22 34.79 20.32 -43.75
CA GLU A 22 33.71 20.52 -44.71
C GLU A 22 32.77 21.66 -44.29
N TRP A 23 32.67 21.90 -42.98
CA TRP A 23 31.82 22.94 -42.37
C TRP A 23 32.62 24.10 -41.76
N GLU A 24 33.88 24.24 -42.16
CA GLU A 24 34.77 25.31 -41.71
C GLU A 24 34.17 26.68 -42.08
N GLY A 25 34.04 27.56 -41.08
CA GLY A 25 33.41 28.88 -41.24
C GLY A 25 31.92 28.95 -40.89
N THR A 26 31.31 27.84 -40.45
CA THR A 26 29.87 27.82 -40.08
C THR A 26 29.61 27.82 -38.56
N ALA A 27 30.57 28.27 -37.74
CA ALA A 27 30.51 28.28 -36.28
C ALA A 27 30.28 26.91 -35.61
N LEU A 28 30.53 25.83 -36.34
CA LEU A 28 30.44 24.46 -35.83
C LEU A 28 31.57 24.22 -34.82
N GLY A 29 31.18 23.75 -33.63
CA GLY A 29 32.11 23.37 -32.56
C GLY A 29 32.73 22.00 -32.81
N ASN A 30 33.43 21.45 -31.80
CA ASN A 30 33.94 20.07 -31.83
C ASN A 30 32.86 19.04 -31.46
N TYR A 31 31.83 19.48 -30.71
CA TYR A 31 30.76 18.65 -30.19
C TYR A 31 29.40 19.28 -30.49
N GLY A 32 28.40 18.43 -30.66
CA GLY A 32 27.00 18.82 -30.72
C GLY A 32 26.13 17.97 -29.79
N VAL A 33 24.95 18.48 -29.46
CA VAL A 33 23.92 17.82 -28.65
C VAL A 33 22.66 17.69 -29.49
N ILE A 34 22.15 16.47 -29.63
CA ILE A 34 20.98 16.14 -30.44
C ILE A 34 20.11 15.13 -29.73
N ASP A 35 18.80 15.20 -29.88
CA ASP A 35 17.89 14.17 -29.35
C ASP A 35 18.24 12.80 -29.98
N GLU A 36 18.27 11.76 -29.16
CA GLU A 36 18.53 10.40 -29.62
C GLU A 36 17.54 9.95 -30.70
N GLU A 37 16.27 10.35 -30.60
CA GLU A 37 15.24 9.96 -31.57
C GLU A 37 15.40 10.65 -32.92
N LEU A 38 16.06 11.82 -32.94
CA LEU A 38 16.29 12.63 -34.15
C LEU A 38 17.65 12.37 -34.81
N TYR A 39 18.51 11.56 -34.20
CA TYR A 39 19.86 11.32 -34.69
C TYR A 39 19.89 10.38 -35.91
N THR A 40 20.30 10.91 -37.07
CA THR A 40 20.41 10.14 -38.33
C THR A 40 21.85 9.72 -38.66
N GLY A 41 22.84 10.32 -38.00
CA GLY A 41 24.27 10.07 -38.23
C GLY A 41 24.86 10.79 -39.43
N LYS A 42 24.10 11.65 -40.11
CA LYS A 42 24.55 12.50 -41.22
C LYS A 42 24.47 13.97 -40.80
N LEU A 43 25.62 14.65 -40.76
CA LEU A 43 25.70 16.02 -40.21
C LEU A 43 24.78 17.02 -40.94
N GLU A 44 24.65 16.86 -42.26
CA GLU A 44 23.77 17.69 -43.10
C GLU A 44 22.31 17.68 -42.64
N ILE A 45 21.84 16.56 -42.09
CA ILE A 45 20.47 16.38 -41.60
C ILE A 45 20.42 16.67 -40.10
N ASP A 46 21.36 16.09 -39.35
CA ASP A 46 21.41 16.17 -37.90
C ASP A 46 21.50 17.62 -37.42
N ARG A 47 22.30 18.47 -38.11
CA ARG A 47 22.56 19.85 -37.71
C ARG A 47 21.28 20.67 -37.50
N GLY A 48 20.27 20.49 -38.36
CA GLY A 48 19.01 21.21 -38.24
C GLY A 48 18.14 20.79 -37.05
N SER A 49 18.47 19.67 -36.42
CA SER A 49 17.78 19.10 -35.26
C SER A 49 18.66 19.09 -34.00
N MET A 50 19.84 19.71 -34.05
CA MET A 50 20.72 19.82 -32.88
C MET A 50 20.24 20.96 -31.99
N GLU A 51 20.19 20.70 -30.69
CA GLU A 51 19.96 21.72 -29.68
C GLU A 51 21.19 22.64 -29.55
N TYR A 52 22.38 22.05 -29.68
CA TYR A 52 23.64 22.78 -29.68
C TYR A 52 24.61 22.19 -30.71
N ASP A 53 25.19 23.03 -31.57
CA ASP A 53 26.14 22.60 -32.61
C ASP A 53 27.51 23.32 -32.52
N ASN A 54 27.67 24.23 -31.57
CA ASN A 54 28.81 25.16 -31.47
C ASN A 54 29.73 24.93 -30.26
N ILE A 55 29.73 23.73 -29.67
CA ILE A 55 30.42 23.46 -28.40
C ILE A 55 31.86 22.97 -28.63
N GLU A 56 32.84 23.56 -27.93
CA GLU A 56 34.26 23.23 -28.13
C GLU A 56 34.74 22.06 -27.26
N THR A 57 34.17 21.88 -26.07
CA THR A 57 34.63 20.90 -25.06
C THR A 57 33.56 19.85 -24.73
N ILE A 58 33.99 18.67 -24.30
CA ILE A 58 33.04 17.59 -23.98
C ILE A 58 32.32 17.87 -22.66
N GLU A 59 32.99 18.51 -21.71
CA GLU A 59 32.45 18.88 -20.40
C GLU A 59 31.29 19.87 -20.54
N GLU A 60 31.47 20.90 -21.37
CA GLU A 60 30.42 21.87 -21.68
C GLU A 60 29.25 21.20 -22.40
N ALA A 61 29.52 20.32 -23.37
CA ALA A 61 28.44 19.61 -24.07
C ALA A 61 27.63 18.69 -23.15
N VAL A 62 28.29 18.09 -22.16
CA VAL A 62 27.65 17.27 -21.12
C VAL A 62 26.77 18.12 -20.21
N GLU A 63 27.24 19.28 -19.77
CA GLU A 63 26.46 20.19 -18.92
C GLU A 63 25.25 20.76 -19.67
N MET A 64 25.43 21.17 -20.93
CA MET A 64 24.34 21.66 -21.77
C MET A 64 23.28 20.58 -22.01
N ALA A 65 23.70 19.34 -22.29
CA ALA A 65 22.78 18.19 -22.40
C ALA A 65 22.04 17.87 -21.09
N ARG A 66 22.67 18.10 -19.93
CA ARG A 66 22.01 17.95 -18.62
C ARG A 66 20.96 19.02 -18.38
N GLY A 67 21.23 20.25 -18.82
CA GLY A 67 20.34 21.41 -18.64
C GLY A 67 19.11 21.42 -19.55
N LEU A 68 19.09 20.65 -20.64
CA LEU A 68 17.97 20.66 -21.59
C LEU A 68 16.65 20.08 -21.03
N TYR A 69 16.70 19.21 -20.01
CA TYR A 69 15.52 18.67 -19.34
C TYR A 69 15.38 19.11 -17.86
N THR A 70 16.03 20.20 -17.44
CA THR A 70 15.81 20.73 -16.07
C THR A 70 14.49 21.49 -15.89
N GLU A 71 13.72 21.70 -16.96
CA GLU A 71 12.34 22.21 -16.90
C GLU A 71 11.36 21.24 -17.56
N GLU A 72 11.17 20.04 -17.01
CA GLU A 72 9.93 19.29 -17.26
C GLU A 72 9.36 18.67 -15.97
N ASP A 73 8.13 19.12 -15.74
CA ASP A 73 6.98 18.56 -15.03
C ASP A 73 7.17 17.47 -13.98
N TYR A 74 6.55 17.76 -12.83
CA TYR A 74 6.12 16.81 -11.80
C TYR A 74 5.20 15.74 -12.41
N ASN A 75 5.74 14.79 -13.17
CA ASN A 75 5.03 13.56 -13.49
C ASN A 75 5.09 12.61 -12.29
N GLU A 76 3.91 12.13 -11.90
CA GLU A 76 3.61 11.25 -10.77
C GLU A 76 4.23 9.84 -10.92
N GLN A 77 5.57 9.74 -10.88
CA GLN A 77 6.26 8.45 -10.71
C GLN A 77 7.34 8.56 -9.61
N PRO A 78 7.40 7.63 -8.66
CA PRO A 78 8.28 7.75 -7.50
C PRO A 78 9.76 7.69 -7.93
N SER A 79 10.54 8.55 -7.30
CA SER A 79 11.95 8.80 -7.54
C SER A 79 12.80 7.54 -7.38
N THR A 80 13.36 7.05 -8.48
CA THR A 80 14.50 6.12 -8.46
C THR A 80 15.74 6.82 -7.88
N TYR A 81 16.24 6.40 -6.71
CA TYR A 81 17.51 6.89 -6.18
C TYR A 81 18.69 5.97 -6.50
N ALA A 82 19.88 6.55 -6.54
CA ALA A 82 21.15 5.86 -6.76
C ALA A 82 21.94 5.76 -5.44
N VAL A 83 22.47 4.58 -5.14
CA VAL A 83 23.50 4.37 -4.10
C VAL A 83 24.88 4.43 -4.77
N VAL A 84 25.78 5.27 -4.28
CA VAL A 84 27.15 5.37 -4.76
C VAL A 84 28.07 4.63 -3.78
N GLU A 85 28.55 3.44 -4.16
CA GLU A 85 29.71 2.85 -3.49
C GLU A 85 31.00 3.39 -4.12
N ALA A 86 31.74 4.17 -3.33
CA ALA A 86 33.04 4.67 -3.72
C ALA A 86 34.11 3.58 -3.56
N ALA A 87 34.34 2.79 -4.62
CA ALA A 87 35.48 1.91 -4.73
C ALA A 87 36.16 2.08 -6.11
N GLY A 88 37.22 2.90 -6.15
CA GLY A 88 38.32 2.87 -7.13
C GLY A 88 37.98 3.03 -8.62
N GLU A 89 38.34 4.18 -9.22
CA GLU A 89 38.65 4.49 -10.65
C GLU A 89 37.83 3.87 -11.81
N THR A 90 36.76 3.16 -11.51
CA THR A 90 35.90 2.47 -12.46
C THR A 90 34.47 2.77 -12.04
N VAL A 91 33.80 3.64 -12.78
CA VAL A 91 32.37 3.91 -12.59
C VAL A 91 31.62 2.67 -13.06
N VAL A 92 31.25 1.80 -12.12
CA VAL A 92 30.41 0.65 -12.37
C VAL A 92 29.02 1.15 -12.79
N GLU A 93 28.49 0.46 -13.79
CA GLU A 93 27.21 0.68 -14.44
C GLU A 93 26.07 0.89 -13.42
N ARG A 94 25.14 1.81 -13.76
CA ARG A 94 23.92 2.05 -12.98
C ARG A 94 23.08 0.77 -13.00
N VAL A 95 23.16 -0.03 -11.95
CA VAL A 95 22.24 -1.15 -11.76
C VAL A 95 20.89 -0.55 -11.39
N THR A 96 19.90 -0.71 -12.25
CA THR A 96 18.51 -0.44 -11.93
C THR A 96 18.10 -1.35 -10.78
N VAL A 97 18.03 -0.80 -9.56
CA VAL A 97 17.58 -1.56 -8.40
C VAL A 97 16.07 -1.35 -8.28
N GLU A 98 15.33 -2.37 -8.66
CA GLU A 98 13.90 -2.40 -8.47
C GLU A 98 13.59 -2.55 -6.97
N PRO A 99 12.81 -1.64 -6.36
CA PRO A 99 12.50 -1.69 -4.92
C PRO A 99 11.87 -3.03 -4.51
N GLN A 100 11.02 -3.58 -5.39
CA GLN A 100 10.39 -4.88 -5.17
C GLN A 100 11.41 -6.02 -5.11
N SER A 101 12.43 -6.00 -5.97
CA SER A 101 13.53 -6.97 -5.95
C SER A 101 14.32 -6.94 -4.63
N MET A 102 14.49 -5.76 -4.01
CA MET A 102 15.11 -5.63 -2.68
C MET A 102 14.22 -6.23 -1.58
N ILE A 103 12.92 -5.96 -1.63
CA ILE A 103 11.93 -6.49 -0.69
C ILE A 103 11.89 -8.03 -0.79
N ASP A 104 11.88 -8.57 -1.99
CA ASP A 104 11.83 -10.01 -2.24
C ASP A 104 13.12 -10.71 -1.76
N GLY A 105 14.27 -10.09 -2.04
CA GLY A 105 15.57 -10.55 -1.54
C GLY A 105 15.62 -10.59 -0.01
N TRP A 106 15.21 -9.50 0.65
CA TRP A 106 15.17 -9.42 2.11
C TRP A 106 14.18 -10.41 2.72
N THR A 107 13.00 -10.55 2.10
CA THR A 107 11.98 -11.53 2.50
C THR A 107 12.52 -12.96 2.41
N LYS A 108 13.28 -13.29 1.36
CA LYS A 108 13.91 -14.60 1.22
C LYS A 108 14.95 -14.85 2.34
N SER A 109 15.80 -13.87 2.63
CA SER A 109 16.77 -13.97 3.73
C SER A 109 16.09 -14.20 5.09
N LEU A 110 14.99 -13.48 5.37
CA LEU A 110 14.22 -13.67 6.60
C LEU A 110 13.59 -15.07 6.68
N LYS A 111 13.07 -15.62 5.58
CA LYS A 111 12.56 -17.01 5.51
C LYS A 111 13.64 -18.05 5.81
N GLU A 112 14.88 -17.80 5.38
CA GLU A 112 16.03 -18.66 5.67
C GLU A 112 16.46 -18.54 7.14
N GLN A 113 16.46 -17.32 7.69
CA GLN A 113 16.78 -17.08 9.10
C GLN A 113 15.80 -17.75 10.06
N ILE A 114 14.48 -17.72 9.77
CA ILE A 114 13.46 -18.42 10.58
C ILE A 114 13.74 -19.93 10.70
N LYS A 115 14.26 -20.54 9.63
CA LYS A 115 14.57 -21.98 9.60
C LYS A 115 15.94 -22.31 10.18
N SER A 116 16.79 -21.31 10.38
CA SER A 116 18.20 -21.52 10.73
C SER A 116 18.38 -21.58 12.24
N PRO A 117 19.05 -22.64 12.77
CA PRO A 117 19.41 -22.73 14.18
C PRO A 117 20.37 -21.62 14.66
N HIS A 118 21.02 -20.91 13.73
CA HIS A 118 21.96 -19.83 14.06
C HIS A 118 21.26 -18.53 14.49
N TYR A 119 19.95 -18.39 14.26
CA TYR A 119 19.18 -17.19 14.55
C TYR A 119 17.97 -17.50 15.46
N PRO A 120 18.18 -17.92 16.73
CA PRO A 120 17.11 -18.39 17.60
C PRO A 120 16.08 -17.32 18.00
N GLY A 121 16.39 -16.03 17.80
CA GLY A 121 15.48 -14.91 18.07
C GLY A 121 14.58 -14.51 16.87
N VAL A 122 14.82 -15.09 15.69
CA VAL A 122 14.09 -14.74 14.47
C VAL A 122 12.94 -15.72 14.26
N ASN A 123 11.78 -15.40 14.83
CA ASN A 123 10.52 -16.07 14.53
C ASN A 123 9.71 -15.29 13.46
N ALA A 124 8.57 -15.82 13.01
CA ALA A 124 7.75 -15.17 11.98
C ALA A 124 7.31 -13.74 12.34
N ASN A 125 7.05 -13.46 13.62
CA ASN A 125 6.68 -12.13 14.12
C ASN A 125 7.85 -11.14 14.12
N THR A 126 9.05 -11.62 14.50
CA THR A 126 10.30 -10.84 14.42
C THR A 126 10.61 -10.52 12.96
N ALA A 127 10.55 -11.51 12.07
CA ALA A 127 10.78 -11.33 10.64
C ALA A 127 9.79 -10.34 10.00
N ARG A 128 8.53 -10.34 10.44
CA ARG A 128 7.53 -9.34 10.02
C ARG A 128 7.93 -7.93 10.41
N HIS A 129 8.37 -7.71 11.65
CA HIS A 129 8.82 -6.39 12.12
C HIS A 129 10.08 -5.92 11.37
N GLU A 130 11.02 -6.83 11.12
CA GLU A 130 12.23 -6.58 10.32
C GLU A 130 11.88 -6.17 8.89
N LEU A 131 10.94 -6.89 8.25
CA LEU A 131 10.47 -6.56 6.90
C LEU A 131 9.74 -5.20 6.88
N TYR A 132 8.94 -4.90 7.90
CA TYR A 132 8.27 -3.60 8.01
C TYR A 132 9.28 -2.46 8.16
N GLY A 133 10.26 -2.60 9.06
CA GLY A 133 11.32 -1.61 9.23
C GLY A 133 12.13 -1.40 7.96
N PHE A 134 12.40 -2.47 7.21
CA PHE A 134 13.06 -2.40 5.91
C PHE A 134 12.23 -1.61 4.89
N LYS A 135 10.93 -1.89 4.76
CA LYS A 135 10.04 -1.16 3.84
C LYS A 135 9.87 0.32 4.23
N VAL A 136 9.83 0.63 5.53
CA VAL A 136 9.82 2.02 6.03
C VAL A 136 11.11 2.74 5.64
N ALA A 137 12.27 2.10 5.76
CA ALA A 137 13.53 2.70 5.33
C ALA A 137 13.56 3.00 3.82
N LEU A 138 13.01 2.10 2.99
CA LEU A 138 12.88 2.34 1.55
C LEU A 138 11.94 3.52 1.23
N THR A 139 10.90 3.72 2.03
CA THR A 139 10.02 4.89 1.93
C THR A 139 10.70 6.18 2.37
N GLU A 140 11.46 6.17 3.47
CA GLU A 140 12.23 7.34 3.91
C GLU A 140 13.29 7.76 2.89
N LEU A 141 13.85 6.78 2.15
CA LEU A 141 14.77 7.02 1.05
C LEU A 141 14.05 7.42 -0.25
N GLY A 142 12.72 7.24 -0.34
CA GLY A 142 11.90 7.65 -1.49
C GLY A 142 11.75 6.61 -2.61
N LEU A 143 12.02 5.32 -2.39
CA LEU A 143 11.71 4.25 -3.38
C LEU A 143 10.27 3.76 -3.33
N LEU A 144 9.61 3.92 -2.19
CA LEU A 144 8.31 3.34 -1.94
C LEU A 144 7.36 4.42 -1.43
N ASP A 145 6.14 4.40 -1.94
CA ASP A 145 5.06 5.19 -1.41
C ASP A 145 4.70 4.75 0.02
N SER A 146 4.15 5.69 0.80
CA SER A 146 3.90 5.47 2.24
C SER A 146 2.89 4.36 2.55
N ASP A 147 1.99 4.05 1.62
CA ASP A 147 1.01 2.97 1.69
C ASP A 147 1.63 1.60 1.34
N ALA A 148 2.71 1.59 0.55
CA ALA A 148 3.45 0.39 0.22
C ALA A 148 4.24 -0.19 1.41
N CYS A 149 4.39 0.53 2.55
CA CYS A 149 5.11 0.04 3.73
C CYS A 149 4.44 -1.15 4.45
N LEU A 150 3.14 -1.39 4.21
CA LEU A 150 2.38 -2.39 4.94
C LEU A 150 2.92 -3.80 4.71
N VAL A 151 3.06 -4.58 5.78
CA VAL A 151 3.42 -6.01 5.73
C VAL A 151 2.26 -6.80 6.28
N LEU A 152 1.72 -7.70 5.46
CA LEU A 152 0.59 -8.54 5.86
C LEU A 152 0.96 -9.42 7.06
N PRO A 153 0.04 -9.62 8.03
CA PRO A 153 0.30 -10.41 9.22
C PRO A 153 0.80 -11.85 8.94
N ASN A 154 0.36 -12.44 7.82
CA ASN A 154 0.70 -13.80 7.38
C ASN A 154 1.91 -13.89 6.42
N ALA A 155 2.72 -12.84 6.27
CA ALA A 155 3.80 -12.78 5.27
C ALA A 155 4.87 -13.88 5.40
N PHE A 156 5.06 -14.45 6.59
CA PHE A 156 6.10 -15.46 6.89
C PHE A 156 5.55 -16.81 7.37
N GLY A 157 4.27 -17.08 7.12
CA GLY A 157 3.58 -18.31 7.51
C GLY A 157 2.15 -18.03 7.92
N PRO A 158 1.30 -19.07 8.03
CA PRO A 158 0.02 -18.92 8.71
C PRO A 158 0.35 -18.35 10.08
N GLU A 159 -0.34 -17.28 10.43
CA GLU A 159 -0.25 -16.75 11.75
C GLU A 159 -0.55 -17.89 12.73
N GLU A 160 0.40 -18.22 13.62
CA GLU A 160 0.01 -18.70 14.96
C GLU A 160 -0.62 -17.51 15.72
N LEU A 161 -1.59 -16.86 15.10
CA LEU A 161 -2.61 -16.20 15.85
C LEU A 161 -3.46 -17.31 16.40
N LEU A 162 -3.47 -17.39 17.71
CA LEU A 162 -4.65 -17.81 18.43
C LEU A 162 -5.76 -16.74 18.27
N LEU A 163 -6.14 -16.41 17.03
CA LEU A 163 -7.36 -15.74 16.63
C LEU A 163 -7.94 -16.69 15.57
N TYR A 164 -8.99 -17.48 15.79
CA TYR A 164 -10.18 -17.27 16.59
C TYR A 164 -10.57 -18.62 17.17
N GLN A 165 -10.43 -18.79 18.48
CA GLN A 165 -11.42 -19.58 19.20
C GLN A 165 -12.30 -18.52 19.84
N GLU A 166 -13.62 -18.60 19.65
CA GLU A 166 -14.52 -17.76 20.43
C GLU A 166 -14.12 -17.88 21.91
N PRO A 167 -14.19 -16.81 22.71
CA PRO A 167 -13.82 -16.87 24.12
C PRO A 167 -14.44 -18.09 24.80
N GLU A 168 -15.69 -18.43 24.46
CA GLU A 168 -16.40 -19.63 24.89
C GLU A 168 -15.69 -20.95 24.53
N GLU A 169 -15.13 -21.10 23.32
CA GLU A 169 -14.45 -22.32 22.86
C GLU A 169 -13.08 -22.52 23.51
N LEU A 170 -12.32 -21.44 23.70
CA LEU A 170 -11.04 -21.49 24.42
C LEU A 170 -11.26 -21.82 25.90
N LEU A 171 -12.31 -21.23 26.51
CA LEU A 171 -12.72 -21.52 27.88
C LEU A 171 -13.18 -22.98 28.03
N ALA A 172 -13.96 -23.50 27.08
CA ALA A 172 -14.36 -24.90 27.05
C ALA A 172 -13.15 -25.83 26.94
N TYR A 173 -12.19 -25.52 26.06
CA TYR A 173 -10.94 -26.28 25.93
C TYR A 173 -10.11 -26.27 27.23
N ILE A 174 -9.98 -25.12 27.88
CA ILE A 174 -9.25 -24.98 29.15
C ILE A 174 -9.95 -25.79 30.25
N CYS A 175 -11.27 -25.70 30.36
CA CYS A 175 -12.05 -26.45 31.35
C CYS A 175 -12.04 -27.97 31.11
N ASP A 176 -12.02 -28.43 29.85
CA ASP A 176 -12.11 -29.85 29.53
C ASP A 176 -10.76 -30.56 29.40
N LYS A 177 -9.70 -29.86 28.97
CA LYS A 177 -8.40 -30.46 28.65
C LYS A 177 -7.27 -30.04 29.57
N VAL A 178 -7.37 -28.86 30.20
CA VAL A 178 -6.29 -28.27 31.00
C VAL A 178 -6.61 -28.29 32.50
N CYS A 179 -7.88 -28.10 32.87
CA CYS A 179 -8.34 -28.19 34.25
C CYS A 179 -8.28 -29.65 34.73
N LYS A 180 -7.13 -30.02 35.31
CA LYS A 180 -6.85 -31.36 35.87
C LYS A 180 -7.78 -31.77 37.03
N GLU A 181 -8.69 -30.90 37.44
CA GLU A 181 -9.64 -31.09 38.54
C GLU A 181 -10.97 -31.76 38.12
N ARG A 182 -11.25 -31.88 36.80
CA ARG A 182 -12.42 -32.60 36.28
C ARG A 182 -12.12 -34.11 36.22
N ILE A 183 -11.79 -34.68 37.37
CA ILE A 183 -11.49 -36.11 37.53
C ILE A 183 -12.81 -36.90 37.60
N PRO A 184 -12.97 -38.02 36.88
CA PRO A 184 -14.18 -38.84 36.97
C PRO A 184 -14.36 -39.39 38.40
N GLY A 185 -15.46 -39.01 39.08
CA GLY A 185 -15.83 -39.50 40.41
C GLY A 185 -16.30 -38.45 41.42
N ARG A 186 -16.15 -37.14 41.15
CA ARG A 186 -16.74 -36.07 41.98
C ARG A 186 -18.21 -35.86 41.66
N THR A 187 -18.97 -35.46 42.66
CA THR A 187 -20.37 -35.05 42.49
C THR A 187 -20.47 -33.67 41.82
N GLN A 188 -21.60 -33.37 41.18
CA GLN A 188 -21.80 -32.10 40.47
C GLN A 188 -21.64 -30.89 41.40
N GLU A 189 -22.11 -30.99 42.65
CA GLU A 189 -22.02 -29.93 43.67
C GLU A 189 -20.58 -29.60 44.05
N GLU A 190 -19.69 -30.61 44.09
CA GLU A 190 -18.27 -30.42 44.37
C GLU A 190 -17.53 -29.77 43.19
N LEU A 191 -17.92 -30.11 41.95
CA LEU A 191 -17.39 -29.49 40.74
C LEU A 191 -17.81 -28.02 40.66
N ASP A 192 -19.06 -27.70 40.97
CA ASP A 192 -19.56 -26.33 40.96
C ASP A 192 -18.84 -25.46 42.01
N ALA A 193 -18.54 -26.02 43.20
CA ALA A 193 -17.77 -25.32 44.23
C ALA A 193 -16.30 -25.05 43.84
N VAL A 194 -15.70 -25.93 43.02
CA VAL A 194 -14.34 -25.73 42.45
C VAL A 194 -14.38 -24.71 41.33
N CYS A 195 -15.35 -24.80 40.42
CA CYS A 195 -15.56 -23.85 39.33
C CYS A 195 -15.85 -22.42 39.84
N ALA A 196 -16.56 -22.27 40.97
CA ALA A 196 -16.79 -20.98 41.62
C ALA A 196 -15.51 -20.31 42.15
N LYS A 197 -14.45 -21.10 42.39
CA LYS A 197 -13.14 -20.63 42.83
C LYS A 197 -12.12 -20.53 41.69
N CYS A 198 -12.46 -21.04 40.49
CA CYS A 198 -11.58 -21.07 39.34
C CYS A 198 -11.39 -19.65 38.76
N GLU A 199 -10.14 -19.20 38.68
CA GLU A 199 -9.80 -17.87 38.14
C GLU A 199 -10.18 -17.72 36.65
N VAL A 200 -10.26 -18.82 35.91
CA VAL A 200 -10.67 -18.85 34.51
C VAL A 200 -12.14 -18.43 34.34
N ASN A 201 -13.03 -18.87 35.23
CA ASN A 201 -14.44 -18.42 35.23
C ASN A 201 -14.59 -16.95 35.61
N ARG A 202 -13.67 -16.38 36.41
CA ARG A 202 -13.67 -14.94 36.72
C ARG A 202 -13.27 -14.08 35.53
N LEU A 203 -12.45 -14.62 34.63
CA LEU A 203 -12.06 -13.95 33.38
C LEU A 203 -13.16 -14.08 32.30
N ALA A 204 -13.87 -15.22 32.30
CA ALA A 204 -15.01 -15.50 31.41
C ALA A 204 -16.29 -14.73 31.77
N ALA A 205 -16.49 -14.45 33.06
CA ALA A 205 -17.53 -13.53 33.48
C ALA A 205 -17.21 -12.18 32.85
N ALA A 206 -17.96 -11.84 31.79
CA ALA A 206 -17.90 -10.52 31.18
C ALA A 206 -17.78 -9.49 32.30
N PRO A 207 -16.83 -8.53 32.23
CA PRO A 207 -16.89 -7.42 33.16
C PRO A 207 -18.26 -6.81 32.92
N ALA A 208 -19.18 -7.03 33.85
CA ALA A 208 -20.37 -6.22 33.97
C ALA A 208 -19.85 -4.82 33.86
N LEU A 209 -20.23 -4.13 32.77
CA LEU A 209 -19.88 -2.75 32.51
C LEU A 209 -19.97 -2.06 33.85
N THR A 210 -18.80 -1.76 34.42
CA THR A 210 -18.75 -0.97 35.63
C THR A 210 -19.52 0.30 35.25
N PRO A 211 -20.42 0.78 36.12
CA PRO A 211 -21.26 1.93 35.80
C PRO A 211 -20.36 3.02 35.21
N PRO A 212 -20.79 3.65 34.11
CA PRO A 212 -19.90 4.42 33.25
C PRO A 212 -19.03 5.33 34.10
N PRO A 213 -17.69 5.27 33.97
CA PRO A 213 -16.85 6.20 34.70
C PRO A 213 -17.31 7.62 34.35
N GLU A 214 -17.25 8.52 35.34
CA GLU A 214 -17.68 9.92 35.27
C GLU A 214 -17.50 10.56 33.88
N PRO A 215 -18.38 11.47 33.42
CA PRO A 215 -18.30 12.06 32.09
C PRO A 215 -16.90 12.62 31.81
N ARG A 216 -16.10 11.85 31.06
CA ARG A 216 -14.71 12.18 30.73
C ARG A 216 -14.72 13.31 29.71
N ALA A 217 -13.87 14.30 29.92
CA ALA A 217 -13.72 15.45 29.01
C ALA A 217 -12.52 15.32 28.05
N ALA A 218 -11.66 14.31 28.25
CA ALA A 218 -10.46 14.04 27.45
C ALA A 218 -9.95 12.59 27.65
N PHE A 219 -9.01 12.16 26.82
CA PHE A 219 -8.20 10.95 27.01
C PHE A 219 -7.27 11.12 28.22
N ARG A 220 -7.10 10.08 29.05
CA ARG A 220 -6.28 10.14 30.27
C ARG A 220 -4.78 10.13 29.97
N HIS A 221 -4.39 9.36 28.97
CA HIS A 221 -2.99 9.10 28.64
C HIS A 221 -2.46 9.96 27.48
N ILE A 222 -3.25 10.93 27.00
CA ILE A 222 -2.81 11.95 26.04
C ILE A 222 -2.71 13.30 26.76
N GLY A 223 -1.51 13.87 26.73
CA GLY A 223 -1.05 15.00 27.56
C GLY A 223 -2.11 16.07 27.87
N ASN A 224 -2.33 16.28 29.17
CA ASN A 224 -3.07 17.33 29.90
C ASN A 224 -4.22 18.11 29.23
N GLY A 225 -4.89 17.55 28.22
CA GLY A 225 -6.11 18.10 27.64
C GLY A 225 -5.97 19.54 27.18
N GLY A 226 -5.04 19.82 26.25
CA GLY A 226 -5.06 21.08 25.49
C GLY A 226 -6.45 21.32 24.87
N GLY A 227 -6.78 22.57 24.54
CA GLY A 227 -8.11 22.92 24.00
C GLY A 227 -8.54 22.01 22.84
N ILE A 228 -7.60 21.73 21.93
CA ILE A 228 -7.80 20.84 20.79
C ILE A 228 -8.14 19.41 21.23
N ALA A 229 -7.41 18.82 22.19
CA ALA A 229 -7.67 17.47 22.68
C ALA A 229 -9.08 17.31 23.27
N ARG A 230 -9.56 18.33 24.00
CA ARG A 230 -10.93 18.34 24.55
C ARG A 230 -11.98 18.50 23.46
N GLU A 231 -11.74 19.38 22.49
CA GLU A 231 -12.65 19.55 21.35
C GLU A 231 -12.75 18.28 20.50
N THR A 232 -11.62 17.64 20.23
CA THR A 232 -11.53 16.33 19.55
C THR A 232 -12.34 15.28 20.31
N TYR A 233 -12.18 15.19 21.63
CA TYR A 233 -12.93 14.24 22.45
C TYR A 233 -14.45 14.55 22.45
N ALA A 234 -14.82 15.82 22.60
CA ALA A 234 -16.22 16.25 22.57
C ALA A 234 -16.89 15.99 21.21
N LEU A 235 -16.15 16.15 20.11
CA LEU A 235 -16.65 15.83 18.77
C LEU A 235 -16.91 14.34 18.61
N GLY A 236 -15.98 13.49 19.06
CA GLY A 236 -16.17 12.03 19.06
C GLY A 236 -17.42 11.58 19.82
N LEU A 237 -17.69 12.18 20.99
CA LEU A 237 -18.92 11.92 21.76
C LEU A 237 -20.21 12.41 21.09
N LYS A 238 -20.15 13.44 20.24
CA LYS A 238 -21.31 13.89 19.45
C LYS A 238 -21.57 12.92 18.30
N LEU A 239 -20.51 12.56 17.59
CA LEU A 239 -20.57 11.60 16.48
C LEU A 239 -21.03 10.21 16.95
N SER A 240 -20.69 9.78 18.16
CA SER A 240 -21.18 8.51 18.69
C SER A 240 -22.71 8.46 18.90
N LYS A 241 -23.39 9.61 18.89
CA LYS A 241 -24.86 9.70 19.00
C LYS A 241 -25.54 9.85 17.64
N ASP A 242 -24.97 10.67 16.76
CA ASP A 242 -25.50 10.97 15.43
C ASP A 242 -24.34 11.16 14.45
N CYS A 243 -23.90 10.04 13.85
CA CYS A 243 -22.79 10.00 12.90
C CYS A 243 -23.33 9.96 11.46
N PRO A 244 -23.01 10.94 10.60
CA PRO A 244 -23.33 10.84 9.18
C PRO A 244 -22.45 9.77 8.49
N MET A 245 -23.00 9.13 7.46
CA MET A 245 -22.32 8.13 6.65
C MET A 245 -21.35 8.80 5.65
N ASN A 246 -20.27 9.36 6.17
CA ASN A 246 -19.17 9.98 5.43
C ASN A 246 -17.88 9.85 6.29
N ASP A 247 -16.84 10.62 5.99
CA ASP A 247 -15.57 10.56 6.74
C ASP A 247 -15.70 10.82 8.26
N CYS A 248 -16.84 11.32 8.75
CA CYS A 248 -17.13 11.36 10.18
C CYS A 248 -17.21 9.95 10.80
N HIS A 249 -17.58 8.93 10.03
CA HIS A 249 -17.55 7.54 10.46
C HIS A 249 -16.12 7.05 10.64
N LEU A 250 -15.20 7.42 9.75
CA LEU A 250 -13.78 7.13 9.90
C LEU A 250 -13.21 7.84 11.15
N TYR A 251 -13.58 9.10 11.36
CA TYR A 251 -13.24 9.84 12.58
C TYR A 251 -13.74 9.11 13.85
N LEU A 252 -14.99 8.66 13.84
CA LEU A 252 -15.59 7.94 14.97
C LEU A 252 -14.88 6.60 15.24
N ASN A 253 -14.49 5.88 14.19
CA ASN A 253 -13.73 4.64 14.32
C ASN A 253 -12.38 4.88 15.00
N ILE A 254 -11.63 5.88 14.55
CA ILE A 254 -10.33 6.22 15.15
C ILE A 254 -10.51 6.71 16.60
N PHE A 255 -11.57 7.49 16.87
CA PHE A 255 -11.92 7.92 18.22
C PHE A 255 -12.19 6.72 19.15
N ASN A 256 -12.94 5.71 18.70
CA ASN A 256 -13.23 4.52 19.49
C ASN A 256 -11.97 3.68 19.74
N MET A 257 -11.08 3.52 18.75
CA MET A 257 -9.78 2.86 18.95
C MET A 257 -8.94 3.60 20.00
N CYS A 258 -8.92 4.94 19.97
CA CYS A 258 -8.21 5.72 21.00
C CYS A 258 -8.82 5.50 22.39
N ARG A 259 -10.15 5.41 22.51
CA ARG A 259 -10.80 5.17 23.81
C ARG A 259 -10.47 3.79 24.36
N GLU A 260 -10.49 2.77 23.51
CA GLU A 260 -10.17 1.41 23.89
C GLU A 260 -8.72 1.31 24.38
N LEU A 261 -7.76 1.85 23.63
CA LEU A 261 -6.35 1.90 24.04
C LEU A 261 -6.16 2.67 25.35
N ASP A 262 -6.81 3.84 25.50
CA ASP A 262 -6.75 4.66 26.72
C ASP A 262 -7.30 3.95 27.97
N GLU A 263 -8.23 2.99 27.80
CA GLU A 263 -8.77 2.16 28.88
C GLU A 263 -7.90 0.93 29.17
N GLN A 264 -7.23 0.37 28.16
CA GLN A 264 -6.38 -0.82 28.31
C GLN A 264 -5.01 -0.51 28.94
N ILE A 265 -4.48 0.70 28.76
CA ILE A 265 -3.16 1.11 29.31
C ILE A 265 -3.08 0.91 30.83
N ASP A 266 -4.18 1.17 31.55
CA ASP A 266 -4.23 1.01 33.02
C ASP A 266 -4.22 -0.44 33.48
N ARG A 267 -4.41 -1.41 32.58
CA ARG A 267 -4.50 -2.85 32.90
C ARG A 267 -3.17 -3.59 32.77
N VAL A 268 -2.16 -2.95 32.18
CA VAL A 268 -0.87 -3.56 31.88
C VAL A 268 0.28 -2.71 32.41
N GLU A 269 1.40 -3.35 32.72
CA GLU A 269 2.61 -2.70 33.23
C GLU A 269 3.82 -3.02 32.33
N GLY A 270 4.91 -2.27 32.50
CA GLY A 270 6.17 -2.53 31.79
C GLY A 270 6.15 -2.21 30.29
N TRP A 271 6.73 -3.08 29.47
CA TRP A 271 6.87 -2.85 28.02
C TRP A 271 5.53 -2.85 27.25
N PRO A 272 4.58 -3.77 27.52
CA PRO A 272 3.24 -3.72 26.91
C PRO A 272 2.52 -2.39 27.15
N ARG A 273 2.65 -1.82 28.36
CA ARG A 273 2.10 -0.50 28.67
C ARG A 273 2.67 0.59 27.74
N LYS A 274 3.99 0.63 27.59
CA LYS A 274 4.66 1.58 26.69
C LYS A 274 4.21 1.42 25.24
N LEU A 275 4.02 0.17 24.79
CA LEU A 275 3.53 -0.10 23.43
C LEU A 275 2.11 0.47 23.24
N LEU A 276 1.20 0.25 24.19
CA LEU A 276 -0.15 0.81 24.14
C LEU A 276 -0.15 2.33 24.22
N GLU A 277 0.70 2.94 25.05
CA GLU A 277 0.89 4.40 25.11
C GLU A 277 1.38 4.96 23.77
N MET A 278 2.31 4.27 23.09
CA MET A 278 2.79 4.64 21.75
C MET A 278 1.69 4.52 20.69
N GLU A 279 0.93 3.43 20.69
CA GLU A 279 -0.16 3.21 19.74
C GLU A 279 -1.29 4.23 19.95
N LEU A 280 -1.65 4.49 21.21
CA LEU A 280 -2.61 5.54 21.55
C LEU A 280 -2.16 6.89 21.01
N LYS A 281 -0.89 7.24 21.19
CA LYS A 281 -0.34 8.50 20.66
C LYS A 281 -0.41 8.57 19.14
N ARG A 282 -0.10 7.47 18.44
CA ARG A 282 -0.17 7.39 16.97
C ARG A 282 -1.61 7.60 16.49
N LYS A 283 -2.56 6.88 17.08
CA LYS A 283 -3.99 6.99 16.72
C LYS A 283 -4.58 8.34 17.09
N TYR A 284 -4.15 8.92 18.20
CA TYR A 284 -4.56 10.26 18.58
C TYR A 284 -4.07 11.33 17.57
N LEU A 285 -2.84 11.21 17.05
CA LEU A 285 -2.35 12.13 16.00
C LEU A 285 -3.15 12.01 14.70
N GLU A 286 -3.53 10.78 14.33
CA GLU A 286 -4.41 10.52 13.18
C GLU A 286 -5.79 11.19 13.38
N LEU A 287 -6.36 11.03 14.58
CA LEU A 287 -7.62 11.64 14.98
C LEU A 287 -7.57 13.17 14.97
N GLU A 288 -6.49 13.75 15.50
CA GLU A 288 -6.25 15.19 15.52
C GLU A 288 -6.06 15.75 14.10
N LYS A 289 -5.35 15.02 13.23
CA LYS A 289 -5.23 15.36 11.81
C LYS A 289 -6.60 15.39 11.13
N MET A 290 -7.45 14.38 11.37
CA MET A 290 -8.81 14.39 10.83
C MET A 290 -9.65 15.54 11.40
N PHE A 291 -9.54 15.82 12.71
CA PHE A 291 -10.21 16.95 13.35
C PHE A 291 -9.85 18.29 12.69
N MET A 292 -8.58 18.48 12.36
CA MET A 292 -8.04 19.74 11.84
C MET A 292 -8.19 19.90 10.33
N LEU A 293 -8.18 18.81 9.56
CA LEU A 293 -8.03 18.87 8.11
C LEU A 293 -9.21 18.30 7.33
N ASN A 294 -9.91 17.28 7.85
CA ASN A 294 -10.95 16.58 7.08
C ASN A 294 -12.17 17.48 6.84
N TYR A 295 -12.64 17.51 5.59
CA TYR A 295 -13.74 18.37 5.15
C TYR A 295 -15.07 18.01 5.83
N ALA A 296 -15.44 16.73 5.86
CA ALA A 296 -16.70 16.30 6.46
C ALA A 296 -16.74 16.59 7.97
N VAL A 297 -15.62 16.34 8.65
CA VAL A 297 -15.46 16.61 10.09
C VAL A 297 -15.54 18.12 10.38
N LYS A 298 -14.93 18.97 9.53
CA LYS A 298 -15.05 20.43 9.61
C LYS A 298 -16.48 20.92 9.41
N GLU A 299 -17.16 20.44 8.37
CA GLU A 299 -18.54 20.81 8.10
C GLU A 299 -19.44 20.47 9.29
N TYR A 300 -19.32 19.25 9.82
CA TYR A 300 -20.04 18.81 11.02
C TYR A 300 -19.72 19.69 12.24
N LYS A 301 -18.44 20.04 12.46
CA LYS A 301 -18.02 20.96 13.55
C LYS A 301 -18.70 22.32 13.45
N HIS A 302 -18.90 22.83 12.23
CA HIS A 302 -19.56 24.10 11.98
C HIS A 302 -21.10 24.03 11.96
N GLY A 303 -21.70 22.88 12.29
CA GLY A 303 -23.15 22.70 12.28
C GLY A 303 -23.76 22.73 10.87
N ARG A 304 -22.91 22.70 9.83
CA ARG A 304 -23.33 22.47 8.46
C ARG A 304 -23.38 20.96 8.30
N ARG A 305 -24.56 20.40 8.04
CA ARG A 305 -24.62 18.99 7.64
C ARG A 305 -23.79 18.91 6.36
N ALA A 306 -22.61 18.31 6.45
CA ALA A 306 -21.87 17.93 5.26
C ALA A 306 -22.89 17.27 4.32
N PRO A 307 -22.93 17.60 3.03
CA PRO A 307 -23.83 16.92 2.12
C PRO A 307 -23.65 15.43 2.39
N ALA A 308 -24.75 14.72 2.67
CA ALA A 308 -24.74 13.27 2.69
C ALA A 308 -23.92 12.87 1.46
N SER A 309 -22.91 12.00 1.64
CA SER A 309 -22.04 11.54 0.57
C SER A 309 -22.89 11.49 -0.69
N VAL A 310 -22.53 12.30 -1.71
CA VAL A 310 -23.21 12.27 -3.01
C VAL A 310 -23.46 10.80 -3.25
N LYS A 311 -24.75 10.38 -3.30
CA LYS A 311 -25.08 8.99 -3.65
C LYS A 311 -24.15 8.68 -4.79
N ALA A 312 -23.32 7.64 -4.67
CA ALA A 312 -22.50 7.18 -5.78
C ALA A 312 -23.41 7.30 -7.02
N PRO A 313 -22.98 8.00 -8.09
CA PRO A 313 -23.83 8.09 -9.27
C PRO A 313 -24.31 6.67 -9.51
N GLU A 314 -25.63 6.47 -9.54
CA GLU A 314 -26.18 5.19 -9.94
C GLU A 314 -25.49 4.93 -11.28
N GLU A 315 -24.54 3.99 -11.27
CA GLU A 315 -23.91 3.55 -12.50
C GLU A 315 -25.10 3.21 -13.40
N PRO A 316 -25.19 3.80 -14.61
CA PRO A 316 -26.26 3.41 -15.50
C PRO A 316 -26.13 1.89 -15.62
N GLU A 317 -27.15 1.12 -15.23
CA GLU A 317 -27.18 -0.31 -15.45
C GLU A 317 -26.83 -0.53 -16.92
N ALA A 318 -25.59 -0.95 -17.16
CA ALA A 318 -25.12 -1.14 -18.52
C ALA A 318 -25.96 -2.29 -19.06
N ALA A 319 -26.80 -1.99 -20.06
CA ALA A 319 -27.73 -2.96 -20.62
C ALA A 319 -26.95 -4.19 -21.09
N LEU A 320 -26.96 -5.26 -20.29
CA LEU A 320 -26.27 -6.50 -20.59
C LEU A 320 -26.92 -7.13 -21.82
N ARG A 321 -26.11 -7.39 -22.84
CA ARG A 321 -26.53 -8.07 -24.07
C ARG A 321 -26.09 -9.52 -24.01
N MET A 322 -26.87 -10.39 -24.64
CA MET A 322 -26.55 -11.81 -24.71
C MET A 322 -25.71 -12.08 -25.96
N PHE A 323 -24.51 -12.62 -25.78
CA PHE A 323 -23.62 -12.98 -26.88
C PHE A 323 -23.56 -14.49 -27.06
N THR A 324 -23.74 -14.91 -28.30
CA THR A 324 -23.48 -16.29 -28.70
C THR A 324 -22.00 -16.43 -29.06
N LEU A 325 -21.25 -17.20 -28.29
CA LEU A 325 -19.81 -17.40 -28.46
C LEU A 325 -19.50 -18.85 -28.84
N GLU A 326 -18.52 -19.06 -29.72
CA GLU A 326 -17.99 -20.38 -30.06
C GLU A 326 -16.59 -20.55 -29.49
N TYR A 327 -16.38 -21.64 -28.75
CA TYR A 327 -15.07 -22.04 -28.24
C TYR A 327 -14.96 -23.56 -28.29
N GLN A 328 -13.87 -24.06 -28.89
CA GLN A 328 -13.62 -25.50 -29.10
C GLN A 328 -14.83 -26.25 -29.71
N GLU A 329 -15.39 -25.72 -30.80
CA GLU A 329 -16.56 -26.28 -31.51
C GLU A 329 -17.85 -26.38 -30.67
N LYS A 330 -17.90 -25.72 -29.51
CA LYS A 330 -19.09 -25.61 -28.66
C LYS A 330 -19.59 -24.18 -28.62
N THR A 331 -20.91 -24.04 -28.60
CA THR A 331 -21.58 -22.74 -28.53
C THR A 331 -22.04 -22.43 -27.11
N TYR A 332 -21.81 -21.19 -26.66
CA TYR A 332 -22.13 -20.69 -25.33
C TYR A 332 -22.90 -19.38 -25.42
N GLN A 333 -23.89 -19.19 -24.55
CA GLN A 333 -24.59 -17.92 -24.38
C GLN A 333 -24.02 -17.18 -23.16
N GLN A 334 -23.60 -15.92 -23.35
CA GLN A 334 -22.92 -15.13 -22.33
C GLN A 334 -23.44 -13.70 -22.25
N PRO A 335 -23.89 -13.23 -21.07
CA PRO A 335 -24.18 -11.83 -20.87
C PRO A 335 -22.89 -11.01 -20.78
N GLY A 336 -22.86 -9.89 -21.46
CA GLY A 336 -21.78 -8.91 -21.38
C GLY A 336 -22.22 -7.54 -21.85
N GLU A 337 -21.50 -6.51 -21.43
CA GLU A 337 -21.69 -5.15 -21.94
C GLU A 337 -21.17 -5.02 -23.38
N THR A 338 -20.10 -5.75 -23.68
CA THR A 338 -19.48 -5.87 -25.01
C THR A 338 -19.13 -7.33 -25.29
N ALA A 339 -18.82 -7.61 -26.56
CA ALA A 339 -18.35 -8.93 -26.98
C ALA A 339 -17.08 -9.36 -26.22
N GLU A 340 -16.15 -8.44 -25.96
CA GLU A 340 -14.91 -8.70 -25.22
C GLU A 340 -15.21 -9.09 -23.76
N THR A 341 -16.12 -8.37 -23.09
CA THR A 341 -16.53 -8.69 -21.72
C THR A 341 -17.20 -10.06 -21.65
N ALA A 342 -18.06 -10.38 -22.62
CA ALA A 342 -18.69 -11.70 -22.72
C ALA A 342 -17.66 -12.82 -22.95
N LYS A 343 -16.64 -12.59 -23.78
CA LYS A 343 -15.51 -13.54 -23.96
C LYS A 343 -14.74 -13.75 -22.66
N ARG A 344 -14.42 -12.68 -21.92
CA ARG A 344 -13.70 -12.77 -20.64
C ARG A 344 -14.49 -13.58 -19.62
N HIS A 345 -15.80 -13.32 -19.51
CA HIS A 345 -16.69 -14.10 -18.66
C HIS A 345 -16.75 -15.58 -19.05
N LEU A 346 -16.74 -15.90 -20.35
CA LEU A 346 -16.67 -17.28 -20.82
C LEU A 346 -15.39 -17.96 -20.37
N CYS A 347 -14.23 -17.34 -20.60
CA CYS A 347 -12.92 -17.88 -20.20
C CYS A 347 -12.88 -18.16 -18.70
N LEU A 348 -13.28 -17.18 -17.88
CA LEU A 348 -13.35 -17.33 -16.42
C LEU A 348 -14.29 -18.47 -15.99
N ARG A 349 -15.44 -18.63 -16.65
CA ARG A 349 -16.39 -19.72 -16.33
C ARG A 349 -15.84 -21.10 -16.69
N LEU A 350 -15.08 -21.20 -17.77
CA LEU A 350 -14.44 -22.44 -18.20
C LEU A 350 -13.14 -22.74 -17.43
N GLY A 351 -12.67 -21.81 -16.60
CA GLY A 351 -11.44 -21.93 -15.82
C GLY A 351 -10.17 -21.57 -16.60
N ASP A 352 -10.33 -20.94 -17.77
CA ASP A 352 -9.24 -20.48 -18.62
C ASP A 352 -8.82 -19.04 -18.25
N ASP A 353 -7.54 -18.70 -18.39
CA ASP A 353 -7.04 -17.34 -18.12
C ASP A 353 -7.43 -16.38 -19.27
N PRO A 354 -8.26 -15.36 -19.02
CA PRO A 354 -8.64 -14.39 -20.05
C PRO A 354 -7.48 -13.52 -20.55
N ASN A 355 -6.32 -13.53 -19.87
CA ASN A 355 -5.10 -12.84 -20.31
C ASN A 355 -4.23 -13.71 -21.22
N GLU A 356 -4.52 -15.02 -21.33
CA GLU A 356 -3.84 -15.90 -22.27
C GLU A 356 -4.39 -15.66 -23.68
N LYS A 357 -3.66 -14.85 -24.45
CA LYS A 357 -4.06 -14.37 -25.78
C LYS A 357 -4.53 -15.48 -26.72
N THR A 358 -3.86 -16.63 -26.69
CA THR A 358 -4.18 -17.79 -27.53
C THR A 358 -5.59 -18.34 -27.26
N ILE A 359 -5.98 -18.41 -25.99
CA ILE A 359 -7.29 -18.92 -25.57
C ILE A 359 -8.35 -17.86 -25.83
N PHE A 360 -8.06 -16.61 -25.49
CA PHE A 360 -8.99 -15.49 -25.65
C PHE A 360 -9.34 -15.23 -27.13
N GLU A 361 -8.36 -15.32 -28.04
CA GLU A 361 -8.58 -15.17 -29.49
C GLU A 361 -9.29 -16.37 -30.12
N ALA A 362 -9.21 -17.56 -29.51
CA ALA A 362 -9.93 -18.74 -29.98
C ALA A 362 -11.46 -18.65 -29.75
N VAL A 363 -11.91 -17.77 -28.85
CA VAL A 363 -13.35 -17.51 -28.63
C VAL A 363 -13.89 -16.59 -29.73
N LYS A 364 -14.78 -17.12 -30.58
CA LYS A 364 -15.42 -16.38 -31.67
C LYS A 364 -16.80 -15.90 -31.25
N VAL A 365 -17.17 -14.68 -31.63
CA VAL A 365 -18.54 -14.18 -31.46
C VAL A 365 -19.33 -14.56 -32.71
N LEU A 366 -20.41 -15.30 -32.51
CA LEU A 366 -21.30 -15.71 -33.59
C LEU A 366 -22.40 -14.68 -33.82
N ASN A 367 -23.10 -14.27 -32.75
CA ASN A 367 -24.23 -13.33 -32.81
C ASN A 367 -24.37 -12.56 -31.50
N GLU A 368 -25.05 -11.43 -31.57
CA GLU A 368 -25.44 -10.58 -30.44
C GLU A 368 -26.98 -10.49 -30.41
N GLU A 369 -27.57 -10.93 -29.30
CA GLU A 369 -29.00 -10.85 -29.02
C GLU A 369 -29.25 -9.76 -27.97
N ALA A 370 -30.25 -8.92 -28.21
CA ALA A 370 -30.70 -7.98 -27.19
C ALA A 370 -31.30 -8.77 -26.03
N GLY A 371 -30.68 -8.67 -24.85
CA GLY A 371 -31.23 -9.27 -23.63
C GLY A 371 -32.59 -8.61 -23.33
N SER A 372 -33.62 -9.42 -23.08
CA SER A 372 -34.86 -8.90 -22.50
C SER A 372 -34.57 -8.38 -21.10
N PRO A 373 -35.02 -7.18 -20.72
CA PRO A 373 -35.04 -6.81 -19.32
C PRO A 373 -36.08 -7.72 -18.65
N GLU A 374 -35.63 -8.73 -17.91
CA GLU A 374 -36.53 -9.48 -17.02
C GLU A 374 -36.97 -8.54 -15.88
N GLU A 375 -38.30 -8.50 -15.65
CA GLU A 375 -39.04 -7.64 -14.71
C GLU A 375 -38.66 -7.80 -13.24
#